data_AF-A0A6A5SEN4-F1
#
_entry.id   AF-A0A6A5SEN4-F1
#
_cell.length_a   1.000
_cell.length_b   1.000
_cell.length_c   1.000
_cell.angle_alpha   90.00
_cell.angle_beta   90.00
_cell.angle_gamma   90.00
#
_symmetry.space_group_name_H-M   'P 1'
#
loop_
_entity.id
_entity.type
_entity.pdbx_description
1 polymer ?
#
loop_
_entity_poly.entity_id
_entity_poly.type
_entity_poly.pdbx_seq_one_letter_code
_entity_poly.pdbx_strand_id
1 'polypeptide(L)'
;SLEAVVHNATRFTLAFQPALKEAPLQLYYAGLIFSPKASIIREMFSNEVPAWLVSGPRMAENWGPALQTLKGHAGGVRAVAFSPDG
;
A
#
# COMPACT_ATOMS: atom_id res chain seq x y z
N SER A 1 -12.72 -13.30 5.75
CA SER A 1 -11.97 -14.57 5.92
C SER A 1 -10.49 -14.25 6.09
N LEU A 2 -9.69 -15.21 6.57
CA LEU A 2 -8.22 -15.05 6.63
C LEU A 2 -7.61 -14.69 5.27
N GLU A 3 -8.11 -15.28 4.19
CA GLU A 3 -7.70 -14.99 2.82
C GLU A 3 -7.85 -13.51 2.46
N ALA A 4 -8.98 -12.88 2.80
CA ALA A 4 -9.21 -11.46 2.54
C ALA A 4 -8.20 -10.57 3.29
N VAL A 5 -7.84 -10.95 4.52
CA VAL A 5 -6.82 -10.25 5.32
C VAL A 5 -5.45 -10.38 4.68
N VAL A 6 -5.04 -11.60 4.31
CA VAL A 6 -3.74 -11.86 3.67
C VAL A 6 -3.65 -11.10 2.34
N HIS A 7 -4.69 -11.15 1.51
CA HIS A 7 -4.74 -10.40 0.26
C HIS A 7 -4.60 -8.88 0.49
N ASN A 8 -5.30 -8.33 1.49
CA ASN A 8 -5.20 -6.91 1.84
C ASN A 8 -3.81 -6.54 2.37
N ALA A 9 -3.19 -7.40 3.19
CA ALA A 9 -1.83 -7.21 3.71
C ALA A 9 -0.78 -7.22 2.58
N THR A 10 -0.92 -8.12 1.60
CA THR A 10 -0.06 -8.15 0.42
C THR A 10 -0.19 -6.85 -0.38
N ARG A 11 -1.42 -6.38 -0.62
CA ARG A 11 -1.69 -5.11 -1.30
C ARG A 11 -1.05 -3.93 -0.57
N PHE A 12 -1.24 -3.87 0.74
CA PHE A 12 -0.65 -2.85 1.60
C PHE A 12 0.89 -2.84 1.49
N THR A 13 1.51 -4.02 1.61
CA THR A 13 2.98 -4.16 1.58
C THR A 13 3.55 -3.73 0.23
N LEU A 14 2.95 -4.17 -0.87
CA LEU A 14 3.40 -3.82 -2.22
C LEU A 14 3.21 -2.33 -2.53
N ALA A 15 2.07 -1.74 -2.12
CA ALA A 15 1.78 -0.34 -2.34
C ALA A 15 2.79 0.59 -1.64
N PHE A 16 3.21 0.22 -0.43
CA PHE A 16 4.14 1.01 0.37
C PHE A 16 5.58 0.54 0.32
N GLN A 17 5.91 -0.50 -0.47
CA GLN A 17 7.28 -1.03 -0.59
C GLN A 17 8.34 0.05 -0.87
N PRO A 18 8.11 1.06 -1.74
CA PRO A 18 9.08 2.14 -1.92
C PRO A 18 9.31 2.95 -0.63
N ALA A 19 8.25 3.30 0.10
CA ALA A 19 8.34 4.06 1.35
C ALA A 19 8.95 3.23 2.50
N LEU A 20 8.65 1.93 2.53
CA LEU A 20 9.23 0.93 3.44
C LEU A 20 10.77 0.93 3.40
N LYS A 21 11.35 1.02 2.19
CA LYS A 21 12.80 0.99 1.99
C LYS A 21 13.50 2.28 2.43
N GLU A 22 12.82 3.41 2.30
CA GLU A 22 13.39 4.74 2.57
C GLU A 22 13.19 5.19 4.02
N ALA A 23 12.02 4.93 4.62
CA ALA A 23 11.65 5.45 5.93
C ALA A 23 10.78 4.46 6.75
N PRO A 24 11.36 3.35 7.23
CA PRO A 24 10.60 2.27 7.87
C PRO A 24 9.83 2.70 9.12
N LEU A 25 10.37 3.65 9.91
CA LEU A 25 9.71 4.14 11.14
C LEU A 25 8.46 4.98 10.87
N GLN A 26 8.39 5.68 9.72
CA GLN A 26 7.24 6.54 9.37
C GLN A 26 6.06 5.72 8.84
N LEU A 27 6.29 4.46 8.46
CA LEU A 27 5.28 3.61 7.84
C LEU A 27 4.12 3.28 8.77
N TYR A 28 4.37 3.14 10.08
CA TYR A 28 3.38 2.61 11.01
C TYR A 28 2.06 3.38 10.94
N TYR A 29 2.17 4.71 10.82
CA TYR A 29 1.00 5.57 10.63
C TYR A 29 0.78 5.94 9.16
N ALA A 30 1.84 6.24 8.39
CA ALA A 30 1.68 6.65 7.00
C ALA A 30 0.94 5.60 6.16
N GLY A 31 1.32 4.32 6.28
CA GLY A 31 0.67 3.25 5.53
C GLY A 31 -0.83 3.16 5.80
N LEU A 32 -1.27 3.33 7.06
CA LEU A 32 -2.68 3.29 7.44
C LEU A 32 -3.46 4.50 6.90
N ILE A 33 -2.90 5.70 7.02
CA ILE A 33 -3.53 6.95 6.57
C ILE A 33 -3.70 6.96 5.05
N PHE A 34 -2.65 6.54 4.33
CA PHE A 34 -2.60 6.51 2.87
C PHE A 34 -3.18 5.22 2.28
N SER A 35 -3.69 4.31 3.10
CA SER A 35 -4.48 3.17 2.61
C SER A 35 -5.89 3.60 2.24
N PRO A 36 -6.55 2.90 1.29
CA PRO A 36 -7.96 3.13 0.99
C PRO A 36 -8.85 3.01 2.23
N LYS A 37 -9.97 3.73 2.24
CA LYS A 37 -10.86 3.82 3.41
C LYS A 37 -11.41 2.46 3.83
N ALA A 38 -11.78 1.61 2.87
CA ALA A 38 -12.27 0.25 3.09
C ALA A 38 -11.16 -0.82 3.17
N SER A 39 -9.89 -0.41 3.40
CA SER A 39 -8.82 -1.38 3.62
C SER A 39 -9.01 -2.09 4.96
N ILE A 40 -9.05 -3.42 4.92
CA ILE A 40 -9.14 -4.26 6.12
C ILE A 40 -7.99 -3.97 7.09
N ILE A 41 -6.76 -3.80 6.58
CA ILE A 41 -5.61 -3.46 7.43
C ILE A 41 -5.81 -2.08 8.09
N ARG A 42 -6.27 -1.08 7.34
CA ARG A 42 -6.59 0.24 7.91
C ARG A 42 -7.65 0.15 9.01
N GLU A 43 -8.69 -0.65 8.81
CA GLU A 43 -9.76 -0.86 9.79
C GLU A 43 -9.24 -1.54 11.06
N MET A 44 -8.49 -2.65 10.92
CA MET A 44 -7.94 -3.40 12.05
C MET A 44 -7.03 -2.56 12.95
N PHE A 45 -6.22 -1.68 12.36
CA PHE A 45 -5.26 -0.85 13.09
C PHE A 45 -5.72 0.60 13.23
N SER A 46 -7.02 0.88 13.07
CA SER A 46 -7.57 2.24 13.14
C SER A 46 -7.31 2.93 14.48
N ASN A 47 -7.30 2.16 15.58
CA ASN A 47 -7.03 2.67 16.93
C ASN A 47 -5.55 3.01 17.17
N GLU A 48 -4.64 2.52 16.32
CA GLU A 48 -3.21 2.88 16.41
C GLU A 48 -2.95 4.28 15.85
N VAL A 49 -3.85 4.81 15.01
CA VAL A 49 -3.67 6.11 14.36
C VAL A 49 -3.93 7.24 15.38
N PRO A 50 -2.95 8.14 15.62
CA PRO A 50 -3.13 9.25 16.55
C PRO A 50 -4.28 10.18 16.15
N ALA A 51 -4.99 10.71 17.16
CA ALA A 51 -6.17 11.57 16.95
C ALA A 51 -5.90 12.83 16.10
N TRP A 52 -4.68 13.39 16.16
CA TRP A 52 -4.28 14.56 15.37
C TRP A 52 -4.15 14.27 13.87
N LEU A 53 -4.21 12.99 13.49
CA LEU A 53 -4.00 12.48 12.14
C LEU A 53 -5.32 12.03 11.48
N VAL A 54 -6.45 12.16 12.20
CA VAL A 54 -7.80 11.75 11.80
C VAL A 54 -8.32 12.55 10.60
N SER A 55 -7.92 13.81 10.46
CA SER A 55 -8.16 14.65 9.28
C SER A 55 -7.14 14.39 8.17
N GLY A 56 -6.86 13.10 7.92
CA GLY A 56 -5.93 12.65 6.90
C GLY A 56 -6.33 13.05 5.47
N PRO A 57 -5.45 12.78 4.49
CA PRO A 57 -5.69 13.08 3.08
C PRO A 57 -6.94 12.36 2.56
N ARG A 58 -7.54 12.92 1.51
CA ARG A 58 -8.67 12.31 0.82
C ARG A 58 -8.20 11.05 0.09
N MET A 59 -8.49 9.89 0.67
CA MET A 59 -8.17 8.58 0.08
C MET A 59 -9.32 8.01 -0.73
N ALA A 60 -8.97 7.15 -1.69
CA ALA A 60 -9.92 6.32 -2.43
C ALA A 60 -10.66 5.36 -1.49
N GLU A 61 -11.85 4.92 -1.89
CA GLU A 61 -12.64 3.98 -1.11
C GLU A 61 -11.99 2.60 -1.07
N ASN A 62 -11.65 2.09 -2.26
CA ASN A 62 -11.05 0.78 -2.47
C ASN A 62 -9.67 0.91 -3.10
N TRP A 63 -8.88 -0.14 -2.96
CA TRP A 63 -7.65 -0.30 -3.70
C TRP A 63 -7.93 -0.31 -5.22
N GLY A 64 -7.11 0.43 -5.98
CA GLY A 64 -7.15 0.39 -7.45
C GLY A 64 -6.73 -0.97 -8.02
N PRO A 65 -6.80 -1.17 -9.34
CA PRO A 65 -6.37 -2.43 -9.97
C PRO A 65 -4.86 -2.65 -9.92
N ALA A 66 -4.06 -1.57 -9.88
CA ALA A 66 -2.62 -1.65 -9.79
C ALA A 66 -2.17 -2.12 -8.39
N LEU A 67 -1.29 -3.12 -8.34
CA LEU A 67 -0.68 -3.61 -7.10
C LEU A 67 0.60 -2.84 -6.75
N GLN A 68 1.42 -2.54 -7.76
CA GLN A 68 2.70 -1.91 -7.59
C GLN A 68 3.08 -1.15 -8.87
N THR A 69 3.83 -0.07 -8.71
CA THR A 69 4.52 0.59 -9.82
C THR A 69 6.01 0.29 -9.72
N LEU A 70 6.56 -0.38 -10.72
CA LEU A 70 8.00 -0.64 -10.82
C LEU A 70 8.70 0.61 -11.36
N LYS A 71 9.61 1.17 -10.56
CA LYS A 71 10.38 2.39 -10.87
C LYS A 71 11.88 2.05 -10.97
N GLY A 72 12.67 2.94 -11.58
CA GLY A 72 14.13 2.84 -11.62
C GLY A 72 14.76 2.87 -13.01
N HIS A 73 13.96 2.89 -14.07
CA HIS A 73 14.47 3.04 -15.43
C HIS A 73 14.84 4.51 -15.70
N ALA A 74 16.02 4.75 -16.27
CA ALA A 74 16.51 6.10 -16.58
C ALA A 74 15.87 6.71 -17.85
N GLY A 75 15.20 5.89 -18.66
CA GLY A 75 14.52 6.28 -19.88
C GLY A 75 13.27 5.44 -20.13
N GLY A 76 12.68 5.55 -21.32
CA GLY A 76 11.46 4.84 -21.68
C GLY A 76 11.61 3.31 -21.64
N VAL A 77 10.63 2.62 -21.07
CA VAL A 77 10.55 1.15 -21.08
C VAL A 77 10.08 0.71 -22.48
N ARG A 78 10.89 -0.08 -23.18
CA ARG A 78 10.61 -0.52 -24.56
C ARG A 78 9.99 -1.90 -24.67
N ALA A 79 10.09 -2.73 -23.63
CA ALA A 79 9.53 -4.07 -23.58
C ALA A 79 9.38 -4.53 -22.12
N VAL A 80 8.47 -5.47 -21.89
CA VAL A 80 8.31 -6.23 -20.64
C VAL A 80 8.14 -7.70 -20.98
N ALA A 81 8.61 -8.59 -20.10
CA ALA A 81 8.42 -10.02 -20.22
C ALA A 81 8.04 -10.59 -18.85
N PHE A 82 7.21 -11.63 -18.85
CA PHE A 82 6.83 -12.37 -17.65
C PHE A 82 7.63 -13.67 -17.61
N SER A 83 8.06 -14.09 -16.42
CA SER A 83 8.61 -15.43 -16.25
C SER A 83 7.48 -16.47 -16.33
N PRO A 84 7.79 -17.72 -16.71
CA PRO A 84 6.77 -18.78 -16.81
C PRO A 84 6.06 -19.10 -15.49
N ASP A 85 6.70 -18.80 -14.35
CA ASP A 85 6.19 -19.01 -13.00
C ASP A 85 5.42 -17.83 -12.42
N GLY A 86 5.44 -16.67 -13.09
CA GLY A 86 4.76 -15.45 -12.64
C GLY A 86 5.47 -14.74 -11.50
#